data_AF-A0A7Z1S7I8-F1
#
_entry.id   AF-A0A7Z1S7I8-F1
#
_cell.length_a   1.000
_cell.length_b   1.000
_cell.length_c   1.000
_cell.angle_alpha   90.00
_cell.angle_beta   90.00
_cell.angle_gamma   90.00
#
_symmetry.space_group_name_H-M   'P 1'
#
loop_
_entity.id
_entity.type
_entity.pdbx_description
1 polymer ?
#
loop_
_entity_poly.entity_id
_entity_poly.type
_entity_poly.pdbx_seq_one_letter_code
_entity_poly.pdbx_strand_id
1 'polypeptide(L)'
;QQGTPFIYQGQEIGMTNYPFESIESFNDVAVKTEYQIVKKEGGDVNQLLDKYKMENRDNARTPMQWNNSINAGFTTGKPWFHVNPNYTEINVKQQLNDKFSILSYYKALIQLKKSDLIYTYGKFNMVDAENKQVFAYTRTFKNNTVLIVANLTNEVSELNLPFELDISSVDIKLHNYHLNDINLDHIKPYESFVVEI
;
A
#
# COMPACT_ATOMS: atom_id res chain seq x y z
N GLN A 1 -0.01 1.31 -17.29
CA GLN A 1 0.87 0.13 -17.55
C GLN A 1 0.09 -1.19 -17.40
N GLN A 2 0.51 -2.23 -18.10
CA GLN A 2 0.09 -3.64 -17.91
C GLN A 2 1.29 -4.43 -17.38
N GLY A 3 1.06 -5.43 -16.53
CA GLY A 3 2.15 -6.24 -16.00
C GLY A 3 1.72 -7.31 -15.01
N THR A 4 2.71 -8.04 -14.53
CA THR A 4 2.58 -9.03 -13.46
C THR A 4 2.85 -8.34 -12.12
N PRO A 5 1.85 -8.24 -11.22
CA PRO A 5 2.06 -7.62 -9.92
C PRO A 5 2.93 -8.52 -9.03
N PHE A 6 3.78 -7.90 -8.23
CA PHE A 6 4.54 -8.54 -7.16
C PHE A 6 4.03 -7.99 -5.82
N ILE A 7 3.94 -8.85 -4.82
CA ILE A 7 3.58 -8.49 -3.45
C ILE A 7 4.77 -8.83 -2.57
N TYR A 8 5.28 -7.85 -1.83
CA TYR A 8 6.35 -8.08 -0.85
C TYR A 8 5.76 -8.51 0.49
N GLN A 9 6.46 -9.37 1.24
CA GLN A 9 5.98 -9.87 2.53
C GLN A 9 5.67 -8.71 3.49
N GLY A 10 4.48 -8.71 4.09
CA GLY A 10 4.04 -7.67 5.01
C GLY A 10 3.29 -6.52 4.33
N GLN A 11 3.43 -6.34 3.01
CA GLN A 11 2.68 -5.34 2.25
C GLN A 11 1.17 -5.62 2.30
N GLU A 12 0.80 -6.91 2.26
CA GLU A 12 -0.58 -7.37 2.29
C GLU A 12 -1.26 -7.19 3.65
N ILE A 13 -0.51 -6.89 4.71
CA ILE A 13 -1.06 -6.50 6.01
C ILE A 13 -0.78 -5.03 6.35
N GLY A 14 -0.15 -4.27 5.45
CA GLY A 14 0.22 -2.88 5.68
C GLY A 14 1.28 -2.68 6.77
N MET A 15 2.29 -3.55 6.81
CA MET A 15 3.46 -3.30 7.66
C MET A 15 4.10 -1.94 7.34
N THR A 16 4.56 -1.26 8.39
CA THR A 16 5.14 0.09 8.28
C THR A 16 6.64 0.07 8.56
N ASN A 17 7.30 1.20 8.27
CA ASN A 17 8.67 1.43 8.68
C ASN A 17 8.87 1.20 10.19
N TYR A 18 10.05 0.72 10.56
CA TYR A 18 10.44 0.48 11.94
C TYR A 18 10.87 1.79 12.60
N PRO A 19 10.48 2.05 13.86
CA PRO A 19 10.88 3.25 14.58
C PRO A 19 12.33 3.12 15.09
N PHE A 20 13.32 3.23 14.19
CA PHE A 20 14.73 3.20 14.61
C PHE A 20 15.04 4.38 15.52
N GLU A 21 15.67 4.14 16.67
CA GLU A 21 16.02 5.19 17.64
C GLU A 21 17.52 5.53 17.59
N SER A 22 18.37 4.54 17.29
CA SER A 22 19.83 4.69 17.32
C SER A 22 20.52 3.84 16.24
N ILE A 23 21.81 4.09 16.02
CA ILE A 23 22.62 3.32 15.07
C ILE A 23 22.67 1.82 15.39
N GLU A 24 22.58 1.45 16.67
CA GLU A 24 22.57 0.07 17.14
C GLU A 24 21.33 -0.71 16.68
N SER A 25 20.24 0.01 16.39
CA SER A 25 18.98 -0.60 15.89
C SER A 25 19.07 -0.96 14.40
N PHE A 26 19.99 -0.37 13.66
CA PHE A 26 20.24 -0.71 12.26
C PHE A 26 21.13 -1.96 12.16
N ASN A 27 20.84 -2.82 11.18
CA ASN A 27 21.73 -3.93 10.82
C ASN A 27 22.50 -3.68 9.51
N ASP A 28 22.06 -2.73 8.69
CA ASP A 28 22.65 -2.41 7.41
C ASP A 28 24.10 -1.92 7.53
N VAL A 29 25.01 -2.66 6.88
CA VAL A 29 26.44 -2.34 6.81
C VAL A 29 26.70 -0.97 6.18
N ALA A 30 25.88 -0.54 5.23
CA ALA A 30 26.07 0.75 4.56
C ALA A 30 25.84 1.91 5.55
N VAL A 31 24.74 1.86 6.31
CA VAL A 31 24.40 2.86 7.34
C VAL A 31 25.48 2.89 8.42
N LYS A 32 25.91 1.72 8.90
CA LYS A 32 26.98 1.63 9.90
C LYS A 32 28.28 2.24 9.41
N THR A 33 28.63 2.03 8.14
CA THR A 33 29.86 2.55 7.54
C THR A 33 29.79 4.06 7.41
N GLU A 34 28.70 4.59 6.84
CA GLU A 34 28.53 6.04 6.65
C GLU A 34 28.43 6.78 7.99
N TYR A 35 27.76 6.21 8.98
CA TYR A 35 27.71 6.75 10.33
C TYR A 35 29.12 6.96 10.92
N GLN A 36 30.03 5.99 10.76
CA GLN A 36 31.41 6.14 11.24
C GLN A 36 32.19 7.21 10.48
N ILE A 37 31.97 7.36 9.18
CA ILE A 37 32.60 8.39 8.36
C ILE A 37 32.14 9.78 8.83
N VAL A 38 30.83 10.01 8.85
CA VAL A 38 30.23 11.29 9.27
C VAL A 38 30.66 11.65 10.70
N LYS A 39 30.65 10.67 11.61
CA LYS A 39 31.10 10.86 13.00
C LYS A 39 32.57 11.26 13.07
N LYS A 40 33.45 10.61 12.30
CA LYS A 40 34.89 10.91 12.26
C LYS A 40 35.17 12.29 11.69
N GLU A 41 34.38 12.73 10.72
CA GLU A 41 34.48 14.05 10.09
C GLU A 41 33.81 15.17 10.91
N GLY A 42 33.18 14.84 12.05
CA GLY A 42 32.49 15.81 12.91
C GLY A 42 31.16 16.31 12.33
N GLY A 43 30.55 15.56 11.40
CA GLY A 43 29.26 15.88 10.81
C GLY A 43 28.06 15.50 11.69
N ASP A 44 26.86 15.84 11.22
CA ASP A 44 25.61 15.59 11.94
C ASP A 44 25.11 14.15 11.73
N VAL A 45 25.43 13.30 12.70
CA VAL A 45 24.97 11.90 12.70
C VAL A 45 23.46 11.77 12.93
N ASN A 46 22.80 12.74 13.58
CA ASN A 46 21.36 12.66 13.82
C ASN A 46 20.60 12.90 12.52
N GLN A 47 21.02 13.92 11.75
CA GLN A 47 20.48 14.16 10.41
C GLN A 47 20.63 12.94 9.51
N LEU A 48 21.79 12.27 9.57
CA LEU A 48 22.02 11.03 8.83
C LEU A 48 21.05 9.91 9.24
N LEU A 49 20.87 9.70 10.54
CA LEU A 49 19.97 8.67 11.05
C LEU A 49 18.51 8.98 10.72
N ASP A 50 18.08 10.24 10.80
CA ASP A 50 16.72 10.67 10.44
C ASP A 50 16.40 10.41 8.97
N LYS A 51 17.37 10.64 8.07
CA LYS A 51 17.26 10.22 6.67
C LYS A 51 17.08 8.70 6.56
N TYR A 52 17.94 7.93 7.23
CA TYR A 52 17.91 6.47 7.11
C TYR A 52 16.69 5.81 7.75
N LYS A 53 16.07 6.42 8.76
CA LYS A 53 14.77 5.97 9.28
C LYS A 53 13.72 5.85 8.17
N MET A 54 13.72 6.78 7.22
CA MET A 54 12.75 6.81 6.13
C MET A 54 13.13 5.93 4.95
N GLU A 55 14.41 5.88 4.60
CA GLU A 55 14.86 5.32 3.32
C GLU A 55 15.50 3.93 3.43
N ASN A 56 15.90 3.49 4.63
CA ASN A 56 16.72 2.30 4.74
C ASN A 56 15.94 1.00 4.46
N ARG A 57 16.60 0.08 3.74
CA ARG A 57 16.09 -1.25 3.40
C ARG A 57 15.80 -2.16 4.59
N ASP A 58 16.38 -1.89 5.77
CA ASP A 58 16.07 -2.62 7.00
C ASP A 58 14.61 -2.44 7.44
N ASN A 59 13.94 -1.35 7.02
CA ASN A 59 12.49 -1.20 7.19
C ASN A 59 11.72 -2.40 6.61
N ALA A 60 12.16 -2.93 5.47
CA ALA A 60 11.54 -4.07 4.79
C ALA A 60 12.01 -5.43 5.34
N ARG A 61 12.93 -5.47 6.30
CA ARG A 61 13.56 -6.72 6.79
C ARG A 61 13.16 -7.11 8.19
N THR A 62 12.34 -6.30 8.86
CA THR A 62 11.78 -6.67 10.15
C THR A 62 11.02 -7.99 10.02
N PRO A 63 11.04 -8.86 11.05
CA PRO A 63 10.35 -10.13 10.99
C PRO A 63 8.86 -9.98 10.68
N MET A 64 8.33 -10.92 9.89
CA MET A 64 6.91 -10.96 9.52
C MET A 64 6.01 -11.04 10.76
N GLN A 65 4.93 -10.26 10.74
CA GLN A 65 4.01 -10.11 11.88
C GLN A 65 2.83 -11.09 11.80
N TRP A 66 3.00 -12.31 12.31
CA TRP A 66 1.98 -13.36 12.19
C TRP A 66 0.81 -13.20 13.16
N ASN A 67 1.09 -12.83 14.41
CA ASN A 67 0.09 -12.67 15.47
C ASN A 67 0.62 -11.76 16.59
N ASN A 68 -0.14 -11.61 17.68
CA ASN A 68 0.21 -10.76 18.83
C ASN A 68 0.98 -11.48 19.96
N SER A 69 1.49 -12.70 19.71
CA SER A 69 2.36 -13.39 20.67
C SER A 69 3.81 -12.88 20.58
N ILE A 70 4.68 -13.37 21.47
CA ILE A 70 6.10 -12.98 21.50
C ILE A 70 6.74 -13.01 20.11
N ASN A 71 7.50 -11.97 19.79
CA ASN A 71 8.13 -11.76 18.48
C ASN A 71 7.13 -11.83 17.30
N ALA A 72 5.90 -11.38 17.50
CA ALA A 72 4.81 -11.50 16.54
C ALA A 72 4.50 -12.93 16.05
N GLY A 73 4.88 -13.95 16.83
CA GLY A 73 4.81 -15.36 16.43
C GLY A 73 5.84 -15.77 15.36
N PHE A 74 6.82 -14.93 15.04
CA PHE A 74 7.89 -15.25 14.08
C PHE A 74 8.85 -16.31 14.60
N THR A 75 9.20 -16.26 15.89
CA THR A 75 10.11 -17.21 16.53
C THR A 75 9.86 -17.28 18.03
N THR A 76 10.12 -18.44 18.63
CA THR A 76 10.15 -18.61 20.09
C THR A 76 11.49 -18.20 20.70
N GLY A 77 12.53 -18.03 19.88
CA GLY A 77 13.87 -17.62 20.30
C GLY A 77 14.10 -16.12 20.24
N LYS A 78 15.37 -15.72 20.08
CA LYS A 78 15.74 -14.33 19.77
C LYS A 78 15.70 -14.13 18.26
N PRO A 79 14.88 -13.21 17.72
CA PRO A 79 14.90 -12.93 16.30
C PRO A 79 16.24 -12.31 15.90
N TRP A 80 16.67 -12.59 14.67
CA TRP A 80 17.92 -12.04 14.13
C TRP A 80 17.86 -10.51 13.97
N PHE A 81 16.64 -9.96 13.87
CA PHE A 81 16.38 -8.54 13.75
C PHE A 81 15.14 -8.12 14.57
N HIS A 82 15.00 -6.83 14.83
CA HIS A 82 13.94 -6.31 15.69
C HIS A 82 12.56 -6.48 15.05
N VAL A 83 11.59 -6.98 15.82
CA VAL A 83 10.18 -7.01 15.43
C VAL A 83 9.59 -5.63 15.63
N ASN A 84 8.86 -5.11 14.64
CA ASN A 84 8.22 -3.80 14.78
C ASN A 84 7.24 -3.82 15.97
N PRO A 85 7.34 -2.88 16.92
CA PRO A 85 6.49 -2.86 18.11
C PRO A 85 4.99 -2.83 17.81
N ASN A 86 4.58 -2.35 16.63
CA ASN A 86 3.17 -2.29 16.23
C ASN A 86 2.54 -3.66 15.86
N TYR A 87 3.27 -4.78 15.99
CA TYR A 87 2.77 -6.12 15.67
C TYR A 87 1.51 -6.53 16.46
N THR A 88 1.27 -5.90 17.61
CA THR A 88 0.06 -6.10 18.40
C THR A 88 -1.20 -5.58 17.72
N GLU A 89 -1.06 -4.62 16.80
CA GLU A 89 -2.16 -3.99 16.04
C GLU A 89 -2.16 -4.41 14.57
N ILE A 90 -0.97 -4.62 13.99
CA ILE A 90 -0.78 -5.04 12.60
C ILE A 90 -0.26 -6.48 12.60
N ASN A 91 -1.12 -7.46 12.35
CA ASN A 91 -0.67 -8.85 12.19
C ASN A 91 -1.66 -9.67 11.36
N VAL A 92 -1.14 -10.78 10.79
CA VAL A 92 -1.93 -11.67 9.94
C VAL A 92 -3.16 -12.22 10.66
N LYS A 93 -3.01 -12.71 11.89
CA LYS A 93 -4.11 -13.34 12.64
C LYS A 93 -5.29 -12.38 12.85
N GLN A 94 -5.03 -11.12 13.15
CA GLN A 94 -6.06 -10.10 13.31
C GLN A 94 -6.77 -9.78 11.99
N GLN A 95 -6.01 -9.64 10.90
CA GLN A 95 -6.57 -9.30 9.59
C GLN A 95 -7.27 -10.48 8.89
N LEU A 96 -6.90 -11.72 9.21
CA LEU A 96 -7.42 -12.92 8.52
C LEU A 96 -8.95 -13.04 8.55
N ASN A 97 -9.57 -12.61 9.66
CA ASN A 97 -11.01 -12.69 9.88
C ASN A 97 -11.74 -11.36 9.67
N ASP A 98 -10.99 -10.28 9.46
CA ASP A 98 -11.56 -8.97 9.16
C ASP A 98 -11.71 -8.83 7.64
N LYS A 99 -12.97 -8.74 7.18
CA LYS A 99 -13.32 -8.62 5.76
C LYS A 99 -12.86 -7.30 5.13
N PHE A 100 -12.59 -6.29 5.95
CA PHE A 100 -12.17 -4.95 5.52
C PHE A 100 -10.70 -4.68 5.81
N SER A 101 -9.96 -5.69 6.24
CA SER A 101 -8.52 -5.60 6.40
C SER A 101 -7.80 -5.44 5.06
N ILE A 102 -6.57 -4.93 5.12
CA ILE A 102 -5.68 -4.84 3.97
C ILE A 102 -5.47 -6.23 3.36
N LEU A 103 -5.33 -7.27 4.19
CA LEU A 103 -5.18 -8.66 3.72
C LEU A 103 -6.39 -9.14 2.92
N SER A 104 -7.60 -8.86 3.42
CA SER A 104 -8.83 -9.18 2.70
C SER A 104 -8.95 -8.39 1.41
N TYR A 105 -8.54 -7.12 1.41
CA TYR A 105 -8.52 -6.28 0.20
C TYR A 105 -7.56 -6.83 -0.86
N TYR A 106 -6.34 -7.24 -0.49
CA TYR A 106 -5.40 -7.89 -1.41
C TYR A 106 -5.96 -9.20 -1.99
N LYS A 107 -6.61 -10.03 -1.17
CA LYS A 107 -7.30 -11.25 -1.65
C LYS A 107 -8.38 -10.92 -2.68
N ALA A 108 -9.21 -9.92 -2.39
CA ALA A 108 -10.26 -9.45 -3.29
C ALA A 108 -9.68 -8.89 -4.60
N LEU A 109 -8.60 -8.11 -4.53
CA LEU A 109 -7.91 -7.56 -5.71
C LEU A 109 -7.31 -8.65 -6.60
N ILE A 110 -6.69 -9.68 -6.01
CA ILE A 110 -6.18 -10.85 -6.76
C ILE A 110 -7.33 -11.61 -7.41
N GLN A 111 -8.43 -11.81 -6.68
CA GLN A 111 -9.62 -12.48 -7.21
C GLN A 111 -10.22 -11.68 -8.38
N LEU A 112 -10.31 -10.37 -8.24
CA LEU A 112 -10.78 -9.46 -9.28
C LEU A 112 -9.90 -9.59 -10.53
N LYS A 113 -8.58 -9.52 -10.38
CA LYS A 113 -7.65 -9.68 -11.51
C LYS A 113 -7.80 -11.03 -12.23
N LYS A 114 -8.15 -12.09 -11.50
CA LYS A 114 -8.39 -13.44 -12.06
C LYS A 114 -9.77 -13.60 -12.68
N SER A 115 -10.74 -12.77 -12.29
CA SER A 115 -12.14 -12.91 -12.71
C SER A 115 -12.38 -12.57 -14.17
N ASP A 116 -11.60 -11.64 -14.73
CA ASP A 116 -11.77 -11.18 -16.11
C ASP A 116 -10.42 -10.80 -16.77
N LEU A 117 -10.31 -11.09 -18.06
CA LEU A 117 -9.14 -10.77 -18.88
C LEU A 117 -8.90 -9.27 -19.04
N ILE A 118 -9.89 -8.40 -18.83
CA ILE A 118 -9.76 -6.94 -18.89
C ILE A 118 -8.69 -6.42 -17.92
N TYR A 119 -8.53 -7.04 -16.75
CA TYR A 119 -7.51 -6.68 -15.76
C TYR A 119 -6.10 -7.13 -16.12
N THR A 120 -5.94 -7.92 -17.19
CA THR A 120 -4.65 -8.42 -17.67
C THR A 120 -4.30 -7.86 -19.04
N TYR A 121 -5.26 -7.88 -19.97
CA TYR A 121 -5.07 -7.51 -21.38
C TYR A 121 -5.82 -6.25 -21.81
N GLY A 122 -6.66 -5.66 -20.93
CA GLY A 122 -7.37 -4.43 -21.25
C GLY A 122 -6.45 -3.23 -21.46
N LYS A 123 -6.69 -2.49 -22.55
CA LYS A 123 -5.94 -1.29 -22.95
C LYS A 123 -6.09 -0.23 -21.87
N PHE A 124 -4.96 0.26 -21.38
CA PHE A 124 -4.89 1.34 -20.39
C PHE A 124 -5.09 2.70 -21.05
N ASN A 125 -5.97 3.54 -20.51
CA ASN A 125 -6.07 4.96 -20.87
C ASN A 125 -6.19 5.81 -19.60
N MET A 126 -5.38 6.86 -19.48
CA MET A 126 -5.45 7.76 -18.33
C MET A 126 -6.75 8.56 -18.35
N VAL A 127 -7.31 8.84 -17.18
CA VAL A 127 -8.46 9.72 -16.97
C VAL A 127 -7.99 10.87 -16.08
N ASP A 128 -8.43 12.10 -16.40
CA ASP A 128 -8.09 13.31 -15.64
C ASP A 128 -6.58 13.46 -15.35
N ALA A 129 -5.76 13.35 -16.40
CA ALA A 129 -4.31 13.19 -16.27
C ALA A 129 -3.58 14.34 -15.55
N GLU A 130 -4.19 15.52 -15.50
CA GLU A 130 -3.64 16.70 -14.81
C GLU A 130 -4.02 16.76 -13.32
N ASN A 131 -4.90 15.86 -12.86
CA ASN A 131 -5.31 15.77 -11.47
C ASN A 131 -4.15 15.31 -10.59
N LYS A 132 -3.79 16.15 -9.61
CA LYS A 132 -2.66 15.90 -8.70
C LYS A 132 -3.03 15.06 -7.49
N GLN A 133 -4.33 14.87 -7.22
CA GLN A 133 -4.82 14.14 -6.06
C GLN A 133 -5.31 12.76 -6.45
N VAL A 134 -6.02 12.64 -7.56
CA VAL A 134 -6.65 11.40 -8.01
C VAL A 134 -5.87 10.78 -9.16
N PHE A 135 -5.52 9.51 -8.99
CA PHE A 135 -5.02 8.68 -10.08
C PHE A 135 -6.16 7.83 -10.62
N ALA A 136 -6.66 8.19 -11.80
CA ALA A 136 -7.75 7.48 -12.46
C ALA A 136 -7.37 7.00 -13.86
N TYR A 137 -7.86 5.83 -14.23
CA TYR A 137 -7.64 5.28 -15.56
C TYR A 137 -8.72 4.26 -15.91
N THR A 138 -8.95 4.07 -17.21
CA THR A 138 -9.78 2.99 -17.71
C THR A 138 -8.94 1.82 -18.19
N ARG A 139 -9.52 0.62 -18.13
CA ARG A 139 -9.11 -0.52 -18.94
C ARG A 139 -10.25 -0.92 -19.85
N THR A 140 -9.97 -1.05 -21.14
CA THR A 140 -10.96 -1.49 -22.13
C THR A 140 -10.50 -2.78 -22.78
N PHE A 141 -11.36 -3.80 -22.83
CA PHE A 141 -11.09 -5.05 -23.51
C PHE A 141 -12.36 -5.54 -24.22
N LYS A 142 -12.28 -5.70 -25.54
CA LYS A 142 -13.45 -5.95 -26.41
C LYS A 142 -14.50 -4.85 -26.21
N ASN A 143 -15.69 -5.20 -25.71
CA ASN A 143 -16.82 -4.27 -25.53
C ASN A 143 -16.99 -3.81 -24.08
N ASN A 144 -16.14 -4.26 -23.16
CA ASN A 144 -16.26 -3.93 -21.74
C ASN A 144 -15.21 -2.89 -21.36
N THR A 145 -15.58 -1.97 -20.47
CA THR A 145 -14.68 -0.99 -19.89
C THR A 145 -14.82 -1.00 -18.38
N VAL A 146 -13.70 -0.87 -17.68
CA VAL A 146 -13.67 -0.63 -16.24
C VAL A 146 -12.96 0.68 -15.97
N LEU A 147 -13.48 1.44 -15.01
CA LEU A 147 -12.84 2.63 -14.45
C LEU A 147 -12.22 2.25 -13.10
N ILE A 148 -10.94 2.58 -12.93
CA ILE A 148 -10.18 2.40 -11.70
C ILE A 148 -9.83 3.80 -11.19
N VAL A 149 -10.13 4.05 -9.91
CA VAL A 149 -9.90 5.35 -9.26
C VAL A 149 -9.19 5.12 -7.93
N ALA A 150 -8.21 5.98 -7.63
CA ALA A 150 -7.59 6.06 -6.32
C ALA A 150 -7.26 7.53 -6.00
N ASN A 151 -7.82 8.06 -4.92
CA ASN A 151 -7.32 9.27 -4.29
C ASN A 151 -6.01 8.93 -3.57
N LEU A 152 -4.93 9.63 -3.92
CA LEU A 152 -3.59 9.39 -3.36
C LEU A 152 -3.26 10.36 -2.22
N THR A 153 -4.25 11.12 -1.74
CA THR A 153 -4.10 12.12 -0.70
C THR A 153 -4.98 11.82 0.51
N ASN A 154 -4.65 12.48 1.63
CA ASN A 154 -5.42 12.44 2.86
C ASN A 154 -6.57 13.46 2.90
N GLU A 155 -6.85 14.13 1.77
CA GLU A 155 -7.89 15.16 1.64
C GLU A 155 -9.02 14.66 0.73
N VAL A 156 -10.20 15.26 0.83
CA VAL A 156 -11.26 15.03 -0.15
C VAL A 156 -10.82 15.56 -1.52
N SER A 157 -11.19 14.86 -2.58
CA SER A 157 -10.84 15.20 -3.96
C SER A 157 -12.01 14.98 -4.93
N GLU A 158 -11.89 15.55 -6.11
CA GLU A 158 -12.87 15.44 -7.20
C GLU A 158 -12.20 14.78 -8.42
N LEU A 159 -12.99 14.08 -9.24
CA LEU A 159 -12.56 13.46 -10.49
C LEU A 159 -13.42 13.92 -11.66
N ASN A 160 -12.77 14.56 -12.64
CA ASN A 160 -13.46 14.97 -13.87
C ASN A 160 -13.40 13.85 -14.92
N LEU A 161 -14.56 13.39 -15.37
CA LEU A 161 -14.63 12.42 -16.46
C LEU A 161 -14.71 13.11 -17.82
N PRO A 162 -14.01 12.61 -18.85
CA PRO A 162 -14.14 13.10 -20.23
C PRO A 162 -15.40 12.57 -20.94
N PHE A 163 -16.29 11.91 -20.21
CA PHE A 163 -17.54 11.31 -20.70
C PHE A 163 -18.61 11.36 -19.60
N GLU A 164 -19.87 11.32 -19.98
CA GLU A 164 -20.98 11.19 -19.03
C GLU A 164 -21.03 9.75 -18.49
N LEU A 165 -21.20 9.62 -17.17
CA LEU A 165 -21.33 8.34 -16.48
C LEU A 165 -22.50 8.41 -15.51
N ASP A 166 -23.50 7.56 -15.70
CA ASP A 166 -24.58 7.40 -14.72
C ASP A 166 -24.12 6.49 -13.58
N ILE A 167 -23.63 7.12 -12.52
CA ILE A 167 -23.14 6.46 -11.30
C ILE A 167 -24.20 5.57 -10.65
N SER A 168 -25.50 5.84 -10.83
CA SER A 168 -26.54 4.99 -10.24
C SER A 168 -26.66 3.61 -10.89
N SER A 169 -26.03 3.43 -12.06
CA SER A 169 -26.12 2.24 -12.89
C SER A 169 -24.82 1.41 -12.95
N VAL A 170 -23.73 1.90 -12.34
CA VAL A 170 -22.42 1.24 -12.41
C VAL A 170 -22.36 0.02 -11.51
N ASP A 171 -21.66 -1.02 -11.96
CA ASP A 171 -21.41 -2.21 -11.16
C ASP A 171 -20.08 -2.06 -10.40
N ILE A 172 -20.16 -1.92 -9.07
CA ILE A 172 -19.00 -1.78 -8.18
C ILE A 172 -18.33 -3.15 -7.99
N LYS A 173 -17.13 -3.29 -8.54
CA LYS A 173 -16.35 -4.53 -8.47
C LYS A 173 -15.45 -4.63 -7.24
N LEU A 174 -14.96 -3.48 -6.74
CA LEU A 174 -14.12 -3.39 -5.55
C LEU A 174 -14.17 -1.97 -4.98
N HIS A 175 -14.19 -1.85 -3.66
CA HIS A 175 -14.24 -0.57 -2.94
C HIS A 175 -13.57 -0.71 -1.57
N ASN A 176 -12.76 0.26 -1.14
CA ASN A 176 -12.07 0.19 0.17
C ASN A 176 -12.85 0.86 1.33
N TYR A 177 -13.79 1.76 1.05
CA TYR A 177 -14.77 2.23 2.04
C TYR A 177 -16.06 1.38 2.05
N HIS A 178 -16.75 1.40 3.18
CA HIS A 178 -18.05 0.76 3.40
C HIS A 178 -19.23 1.55 2.80
N LEU A 179 -19.16 1.89 1.53
CA LEU A 179 -20.24 2.59 0.82
C LEU A 179 -20.69 1.80 -0.40
N ASN A 180 -21.99 1.82 -0.65
CA ASN A 180 -22.58 1.30 -1.89
C ASN A 180 -22.66 2.38 -2.98
N ASP A 181 -22.28 3.62 -2.65
CA ASP A 181 -22.42 4.76 -3.54
C ASP A 181 -21.05 5.40 -3.75
N ILE A 182 -20.77 5.70 -5.02
CA ILE A 182 -19.59 6.44 -5.44
C ILE A 182 -19.99 7.89 -5.63
N ASN A 183 -19.12 8.82 -5.22
CA ASN A 183 -19.31 10.24 -5.49
C ASN A 183 -18.02 10.80 -6.11
N LEU A 184 -18.07 11.12 -7.40
CA LEU A 184 -16.92 11.64 -8.13
C LEU A 184 -16.56 13.08 -7.73
N ASP A 185 -17.50 13.83 -7.16
CA ASP A 185 -17.30 15.18 -6.63
C ASP A 185 -16.87 15.16 -5.14
N HIS A 186 -16.76 13.98 -4.53
CA HIS A 186 -16.43 13.85 -3.11
C HIS A 186 -15.71 12.53 -2.80
N ILE A 187 -14.61 12.28 -3.51
CA ILE A 187 -13.77 11.10 -3.29
C ILE A 187 -13.00 11.31 -1.98
N LYS A 188 -13.25 10.44 -0.99
CA LYS A 188 -12.71 10.53 0.37
C LYS A 188 -11.20 10.32 0.42
N PRO A 189 -10.53 10.74 1.51
CA PRO A 189 -9.10 10.49 1.74
C PRO A 189 -8.71 9.03 1.46
N TYR A 190 -7.74 8.79 0.58
CA TYR A 190 -7.29 7.44 0.20
C TYR A 190 -8.38 6.49 -0.33
N GLU A 191 -9.54 7.00 -0.74
CA GLU A 191 -10.59 6.17 -1.33
C GLU A 191 -10.15 5.61 -2.69
N SER A 192 -10.43 4.33 -2.89
CA SER A 192 -10.17 3.65 -4.15
C SER A 192 -11.29 2.68 -4.48
N PHE A 193 -11.63 2.62 -5.76
CA PHE A 193 -12.68 1.76 -6.26
C PHE A 193 -12.46 1.35 -7.71
N VAL A 194 -13.12 0.26 -8.08
CA VAL A 194 -13.18 -0.26 -9.44
C VAL A 194 -14.64 -0.46 -9.81
N VAL A 195 -15.06 0.15 -10.92
CA VAL A 195 -16.40 0.01 -11.48
C VAL A 195 -16.35 -0.45 -12.93
N GLU A 196 -17.34 -1.23 -13.34
CA GLU A 196 -17.61 -1.50 -14.76
C GLU A 196 -18.56 -0.43 -15.32
N ILE A 197 -18.22 0.10 -16.50
CA ILE A 197 -18.89 1.22 -17.17
C ILE A 197 -19.19 0.91 -18.64
#